data_AF-A0A509L081-F1
#
_entry.id   AF-A0A509L081-F1
#
_cell.length_a   1.000
_cell.length_b   1.000
_cell.length_c   1.000
_cell.angle_alpha   90.00
_cell.angle_beta   90.00
_cell.angle_gamma   90.00
#
_symmetry.space_group_name_H-M   'P 1'
#
loop_
_entity.id
_entity.type
_entity.pdbx_description
1 polymer ?
#
loop_
_entity_poly.entity_id
_entity_poly.type
_entity_poly.pdbx_seq_one_letter_code
_entity_poly.pdbx_strand_id
1 'polypeptide(L)'
;MGCFSFLCKKCNKPINSNSFSGEPVHLFLLSEGEVIDKMEGQYDSYGRVFKPGLPQVEDPNIKHHLGQHEDWFINWRDACNLLFNNTNIDGIAAIHDKCYNGKFPTTISEDDPDQGWGEYEDVDRDVVCT
;
A
#
# COMPACT_ATOMS: atom_id res chain seq x y z
N MET A 1 -5.51 -16.84 4.07
CA MET A 1 -4.43 -15.91 4.42
C MET A 1 -5.10 -14.58 4.74
N GLY A 2 -4.68 -13.90 5.81
CA GLY A 2 -5.19 -12.57 6.16
C GLY A 2 -4.77 -11.53 5.13
N CYS A 3 -5.33 -10.32 5.23
CA CYS A 3 -4.87 -9.20 4.42
C CYS A 3 -3.45 -8.80 4.85
N PHE A 4 -2.69 -8.22 3.91
CA PHE A 4 -1.50 -7.47 4.26
C PHE A 4 -2.01 -6.04 4.42
N SER A 5 -1.99 -5.49 5.62
CA SER A 5 -2.38 -4.10 5.83
C SER A 5 -1.26 -3.37 6.53
N PHE A 6 -1.04 -2.12 6.12
CA PHE A 6 0.09 -1.33 6.56
C PHE A 6 -0.38 -0.02 7.17
N LEU A 7 0.32 0.41 8.20
CA LEU A 7 0.28 1.79 8.63
C LEU A 7 1.15 2.64 7.68
N CYS A 8 0.61 3.79 7.28
CA CYS A 8 1.37 4.76 6.50
C CYS A 8 2.60 5.22 7.29
N LYS A 9 3.77 5.11 6.67
CA LYS A 9 5.07 5.41 7.31
C LYS A 9 5.22 6.88 7.75
N LYS A 10 4.34 7.77 7.30
CA LYS A 10 4.38 9.20 7.61
C LYS A 10 3.40 9.63 8.69
N CYS A 11 2.13 9.22 8.59
CA CYS A 11 1.09 9.65 9.53
C CYS A 11 0.68 8.57 10.54
N ASN A 12 1.20 7.35 10.42
CA ASN A 12 0.86 6.20 11.26
C ASN A 12 -0.64 5.84 11.27
N LYS A 13 -1.37 6.24 10.23
CA LYS A 13 -2.77 5.86 9.99
C LYS A 13 -2.84 4.64 9.06
N PRO A 14 -3.87 3.81 9.15
CA PRO A 14 -4.03 2.66 8.27
C PRO A 14 -4.19 3.11 6.81
N ILE A 15 -3.69 2.28 5.89
CA ILE A 15 -3.97 2.41 4.45
C ILE A 15 -5.11 1.46 4.14
N ASN A 16 -6.33 2.00 4.15
CA ASN A 16 -7.54 1.21 4.11
C ASN A 16 -7.78 0.62 2.71
N SER A 17 -8.28 -0.61 2.68
CA SER A 17 -8.71 -1.29 1.45
C SER A 17 -9.68 -2.41 1.76
N ASN A 18 -10.73 -2.54 0.94
CA ASN A 18 -11.73 -3.59 1.04
C ASN A 18 -11.52 -4.73 0.03
N SER A 19 -10.32 -4.85 -0.54
CA SER A 19 -9.94 -5.83 -1.59
C SER A 19 -10.62 -5.64 -2.96
N PHE A 20 -11.51 -4.65 -3.08
CA PHE A 20 -12.15 -4.23 -4.34
C PHE A 20 -11.90 -2.74 -4.68
N SER A 21 -11.34 -2.02 -3.71
CA SER A 21 -10.96 -0.61 -3.74
C SER A 21 -10.04 -0.36 -2.54
N GLY A 22 -9.24 0.69 -2.61
CA GLY A 22 -8.38 1.09 -1.50
C GLY A 22 -7.88 2.51 -1.66
N GLU A 23 -7.27 3.02 -0.60
CA GLU A 23 -6.71 4.36 -0.59
C GLU A 23 -5.51 4.48 -1.56
N PRO A 24 -5.31 5.66 -2.18
CA PRO A 24 -4.12 5.92 -2.98
C PRO A 24 -2.83 5.81 -2.15
N VAL A 25 -1.87 5.05 -2.64
CA VAL A 25 -0.64 4.70 -1.93
C VAL A 25 0.57 4.69 -2.86
N HIS A 26 1.73 5.00 -2.29
CA HIS A 26 3.05 4.66 -2.81
C HIS A 26 3.59 3.49 -2.01
N LEU A 27 3.82 2.37 -2.67
CA LEU A 27 4.47 1.20 -2.09
C LEU A 27 5.91 1.14 -2.59
N PHE A 28 6.83 0.86 -1.67
CA PHE A 28 8.24 0.68 -1.94
C PHE A 28 8.66 -0.70 -1.45
N LEU A 29 9.27 -1.48 -2.33
CA LEU A 29 9.91 -2.73 -1.96
C LEU A 29 11.37 -2.44 -1.59
N LEU A 30 11.77 -2.80 -0.38
CA LEU A 30 13.11 -2.58 0.15
C LEU A 30 13.89 -3.88 0.25
N SER A 31 15.19 -3.78 -0.05
CA SER A 31 16.19 -4.79 0.30
C SER A 31 17.48 -4.09 0.74
N GLU A 32 18.01 -4.51 1.88
CA GLU A 32 19.19 -3.93 2.53
C GLU A 32 19.07 -2.42 2.77
N GLY A 33 17.84 -1.93 2.97
CA GLY A 33 17.53 -0.51 3.21
C GLY A 33 17.44 0.35 1.95
N GLU A 34 17.65 -0.25 0.77
CA GLU A 34 17.53 0.40 -0.53
C GLU A 34 16.20 0.04 -1.19
N VAL A 35 15.62 0.99 -1.92
CA VAL A 35 14.41 0.74 -2.72
C VAL A 35 14.81 0.01 -4.00
N ILE A 36 14.32 -1.21 -4.16
CA ILE A 36 14.56 -2.05 -5.34
C ILE A 36 13.40 -2.02 -6.34
N ASP A 37 12.20 -1.63 -5.89
CA ASP A 37 11.02 -1.45 -6.76
C ASP A 37 9.97 -0.54 -6.11
N LYS A 38 9.05 0.00 -6.91
CA LYS A 38 7.95 0.85 -6.43
C LYS A 38 6.67 0.68 -7.25
N MET A 39 5.54 0.89 -6.59
CA MET A 39 4.21 0.95 -7.20
C MET A 39 3.45 2.16 -6.69
N GLU A 40 2.57 2.70 -7.53
CA GLU A 40 1.68 3.82 -7.20
C GLU A 40 0.28 3.51 -7.71
N GLY A 41 -0.73 3.65 -6.85
CA GLY A 41 -2.11 3.35 -7.22
C GLY A 41 -3.01 3.13 -6.01
N GLN A 42 -4.19 2.56 -6.25
CA GLN A 42 -5.10 2.16 -5.17
C GLN A 42 -4.62 0.86 -4.53
N TYR A 43 -4.52 0.85 -3.20
CA TYR A 43 -4.06 -0.30 -2.44
C TYR A 43 -4.97 -1.52 -2.62
N ASP A 44 -4.40 -2.72 -2.75
CA ASP A 44 -5.16 -3.95 -3.05
C ASP A 44 -5.48 -4.85 -1.84
N SER A 45 -5.11 -4.43 -0.61
CA SER A 45 -5.13 -5.25 0.63
C SER A 45 -4.09 -6.39 0.70
N TYR A 46 -3.20 -6.54 -0.28
CA TYR A 46 -2.26 -7.65 -0.40
C TYR A 46 -0.84 -7.19 -0.76
N GLY A 47 -0.46 -5.99 -0.32
CA GLY A 47 0.89 -5.46 -0.51
C GLY A 47 1.21 -5.07 -1.94
N ARG A 48 0.20 -4.79 -2.76
CA ARG A 48 0.34 -4.31 -4.14
C ARG A 48 -0.72 -3.22 -4.42
N VAL A 49 -0.77 -2.77 -5.67
CA VAL A 49 -1.82 -1.87 -6.16
C VAL A 49 -2.63 -2.53 -7.26
N PHE A 50 -3.88 -2.12 -7.44
CA PHE A 50 -4.70 -2.58 -8.57
C PHE A 50 -4.14 -2.07 -9.90
N LYS A 51 -4.15 -2.91 -10.95
CA LYS A 51 -3.78 -2.47 -12.31
C LYS A 51 -4.78 -1.43 -12.82
N PRO A 52 -4.29 -0.32 -13.40
CA PRO A 52 -5.16 0.66 -14.02
C PRO A 52 -5.86 0.09 -15.28
N GLY A 53 -7.09 0.54 -15.53
CA GLY A 53 -7.78 0.33 -16.81
C GLY A 53 -8.62 -0.95 -16.97
N LEU A 54 -8.86 -1.71 -15.91
CA LEU A 54 -9.76 -2.89 -15.95
C LEU A 54 -11.24 -2.53 -15.65
N PRO A 55 -12.22 -3.25 -16.24
CA PRO A 55 -13.65 -2.92 -16.12
C PRO A 55 -14.17 -2.99 -14.68
N GLN A 56 -15.03 -2.03 -14.36
CA GLN A 56 -15.46 -1.65 -13.01
C GLN A 56 -16.61 -2.54 -12.49
N VAL A 57 -16.67 -2.77 -11.17
CA VAL A 57 -17.95 -2.78 -10.42
C VAL A 57 -18.11 -1.36 -9.87
N GLU A 58 -19.33 -0.84 -9.70
CA GLU A 58 -19.56 0.53 -9.22
C GLU A 58 -19.78 0.56 -7.69
N ASP A 59 -19.05 1.42 -6.98
CA ASP A 59 -19.22 1.85 -5.59
C ASP A 59 -19.27 3.36 -5.71
N PRO A 60 -20.36 3.98 -5.24
CA PRO A 60 -20.56 5.41 -5.37
C PRO A 60 -19.54 6.24 -4.58
N ASN A 61 -18.76 5.65 -3.67
CA ASN A 61 -17.80 6.35 -2.81
C ASN A 61 -16.34 6.24 -3.30
N ILE A 62 -16.00 5.26 -4.15
CA ILE A 62 -14.68 5.13 -4.79
C ILE A 62 -14.82 4.70 -6.25
N LYS A 63 -14.19 5.44 -7.16
CA LYS A 63 -13.97 4.95 -8.53
C LYS A 63 -13.06 3.72 -8.48
N HIS A 64 -13.62 2.57 -8.82
CA HIS A 64 -13.00 1.27 -8.64
C HIS A 64 -11.95 0.89 -9.66
N HIS A 65 -11.09 -0.02 -9.22
CA HIS A 65 -10.36 -0.95 -10.07
C HIS A 65 -10.69 -2.38 -9.65
N LEU A 66 -11.67 -3.01 -10.32
CA LEU A 66 -11.70 -4.47 -10.35
C LEU A 66 -10.70 -4.92 -11.40
N GLY A 67 -9.53 -5.31 -10.92
CA GLY A 67 -8.45 -5.59 -11.82
C GLY A 67 -7.37 -6.39 -11.14
N GLN A 68 -6.69 -7.20 -11.94
CA GLN A 68 -5.44 -7.84 -11.56
C GLN A 68 -4.55 -6.87 -10.78
N HIS A 69 -3.76 -7.34 -9.82
CA HIS A 69 -2.77 -6.54 -9.12
C HIS A 69 -1.53 -6.32 -10.00
N GLU A 70 -0.86 -5.18 -9.81
CA GLU A 70 0.51 -5.01 -10.31
C GLU A 70 1.45 -5.97 -9.59
N ASP A 71 2.34 -6.62 -10.32
CA ASP A 71 3.32 -7.55 -9.74
C ASP A 71 4.63 -6.83 -9.50
N TRP A 72 5.27 -7.14 -8.36
CA TRP A 72 6.64 -6.71 -8.09
C TRP A 72 7.58 -7.27 -9.16
N PHE A 73 8.73 -6.62 -9.37
CA PHE A 73 9.73 -7.15 -10.32
C PHE A 73 10.27 -8.53 -9.90
N ILE A 74 10.25 -8.83 -8.60
CA ILE A 74 10.49 -10.17 -8.06
C ILE A 74 9.18 -10.93 -7.89
N ASN A 75 9.25 -12.25 -7.85
CA ASN A 75 8.06 -13.05 -7.58
C ASN A 75 7.52 -12.78 -6.16
N TRP A 76 6.21 -12.97 -6.00
CA TRP A 76 5.51 -12.70 -4.74
C TRP A 76 6.09 -13.46 -3.53
N ARG A 77 6.59 -14.69 -3.74
CA ARG A 77 7.19 -15.48 -2.67
C ARG A 77 8.44 -14.82 -2.12
N ASP A 78 9.28 -14.28 -2.99
CA ASP A 78 10.51 -13.58 -2.58
C ASP A 78 10.18 -12.24 -1.92
N ALA A 79 9.16 -11.52 -2.39
CA ALA A 79 8.66 -10.32 -1.69
C ALA A 79 8.16 -10.65 -0.27
N CYS A 80 7.41 -11.75 -0.10
CA CYS A 80 7.01 -12.25 1.22
C CYS A 80 8.23 -12.64 2.08
N ASN A 81 9.25 -13.26 1.49
CA ASN A 81 10.47 -13.61 2.23
C ASN A 81 11.17 -12.36 2.76
N LEU A 82 11.24 -11.28 1.97
CA LEU A 82 11.75 -9.98 2.44
C LEU A 82 10.89 -9.44 3.59
N LEU A 83 9.56 -9.42 3.43
CA LEU A 83 8.64 -8.89 4.44
C LEU A 83 8.70 -9.64 5.78
N PHE A 84 8.90 -10.96 5.76
CA PHE A 84 8.86 -11.81 6.95
C PHE A 84 10.25 -12.28 7.43
N ASN A 85 11.32 -11.58 7.06
CA ASN A 85 12.69 -11.94 7.48
C ASN A 85 13.12 -11.34 8.84
N ASN A 86 12.21 -10.68 9.56
CA ASN A 86 12.47 -10.03 10.85
C ASN A 86 13.51 -8.90 10.82
N THR A 87 13.70 -8.25 9.68
CA THR A 87 14.44 -6.99 9.58
C THR A 87 13.47 -5.84 9.36
N ASN A 88 13.88 -4.62 9.68
CA ASN A 88 13.10 -3.42 9.37
C ASN A 88 13.56 -2.74 8.07
N ILE A 89 14.53 -3.31 7.36
CA ILE A 89 15.15 -2.77 6.14
C ILE A 89 14.83 -3.58 4.88
N ASP A 90 14.17 -4.72 5.04
CA ASP A 90 13.69 -5.58 3.95
C ASP A 90 12.18 -5.74 4.05
N GLY A 91 11.47 -5.61 2.93
CA GLY A 91 10.01 -5.76 2.88
C GLY A 91 9.34 -4.55 2.24
N ILE A 92 8.15 -4.18 2.72
CA ILE A 92 7.33 -3.15 2.07
C ILE A 92 7.20 -1.92 2.97
N ALA A 93 7.51 -0.75 2.43
CA ALA A 93 7.11 0.52 3.01
C ALA A 93 5.91 1.08 2.24
N ALA A 94 4.89 1.48 2.98
CA ALA A 94 3.65 2.00 2.42
C ALA A 94 3.42 3.44 2.92
N ILE A 95 3.13 4.34 1.99
CA ILE A 95 2.90 5.76 2.27
C ILE A 95 1.66 6.19 1.51
N HIS A 96 0.64 6.73 2.18
CA HIS A 96 -0.49 7.35 1.48
C HIS A 96 0.03 8.38 0.47
N ASP A 97 -0.61 8.47 -0.70
CA ASP A 97 -0.24 9.41 -1.76
C ASP A 97 -0.11 10.86 -1.23
N LYS A 98 -1.11 11.32 -0.48
CA LYS A 98 -1.11 12.64 0.17
C LYS A 98 0.02 12.89 1.17
N CYS A 99 0.63 11.83 1.72
CA CYS A 99 1.74 11.96 2.66
C CYS A 99 3.12 11.87 1.97
N TYR A 100 3.19 11.46 0.70
CA TYR A 100 4.45 11.26 0.01
C TYR A 100 5.06 12.60 -0.43
N ASN A 101 6.33 12.82 -0.07
CA ASN A 101 7.05 14.08 -0.30
C ASN A 101 8.25 13.93 -1.24
N GLY A 102 8.29 12.85 -2.02
CA GLY A 102 9.40 12.58 -2.95
C GLY A 102 10.65 11.94 -2.31
N LYS A 103 10.65 11.69 -0.99
CA LYS A 103 11.77 11.00 -0.32
C LYS A 103 11.49 9.52 -0.15
N PHE A 104 12.40 8.67 -0.63
CA PHE A 104 12.29 7.23 -0.45
C PHE A 104 12.48 6.81 1.02
N PRO A 105 11.67 5.86 1.49
CA PRO A 105 11.87 5.25 2.79
C PRO A 105 13.11 4.34 2.76
N THR A 106 13.75 4.17 3.92
CA THR A 106 14.85 3.22 4.15
C THR A 106 14.45 2.10 5.11
N THR A 107 13.20 2.10 5.57
CA THR A 107 12.64 1.09 6.48
C THR A 107 11.19 0.78 6.12
N ILE A 108 10.75 -0.44 6.42
CA ILE A 108 9.39 -0.95 6.14
C ILE A 108 8.30 -0.23 6.95
N SER A 109 7.06 -0.37 6.52
CA SER A 109 5.89 0.03 7.31
C SER A 109 5.57 -1.00 8.39
N GLU A 110 4.98 -0.53 9.48
CA GLU A 110 4.39 -1.41 10.49
C GLU A 110 3.10 -2.04 9.97
N ASP A 111 2.78 -3.24 10.45
CA ASP A 111 1.51 -3.89 10.16
C ASP A 111 0.36 -3.13 10.85
N ASP A 112 -0.74 -3.00 10.13
CA ASP A 112 -1.98 -2.47 10.69
C ASP A 112 -2.76 -3.58 11.42
N PRO A 113 -2.97 -3.47 12.75
CA PRO A 113 -3.65 -4.49 13.55
C PRO A 113 -5.11 -4.68 13.13
N ASP A 114 -5.73 -3.66 12.54
CA ASP A 114 -7.14 -3.69 12.12
C ASP A 114 -7.30 -4.13 10.65
N GLN A 115 -6.21 -4.62 10.03
CA GLN A 115 -6.23 -5.28 8.71
C GLN A 115 -6.74 -4.39 7.56
N GLY A 116 -6.67 -3.07 7.70
CA GLY A 116 -7.04 -2.09 6.69
C GLY A 116 -8.55 -1.91 6.57
N TRP A 117 -9.28 -2.36 7.59
CA TRP A 117 -10.72 -2.25 7.65
C TRP A 117 -11.10 -0.93 8.30
N GLY A 118 -11.84 -0.11 7.56
CA GLY A 118 -12.26 1.19 8.04
C GLY A 118 -12.86 2.03 6.92
N GLU A 119 -13.30 3.23 7.27
CA GLU A 119 -13.72 4.23 6.30
C GLU A 119 -12.49 4.83 5.62
N TYR A 120 -12.61 5.13 4.33
CA TYR A 120 -11.57 5.87 3.61
C TYR A 120 -11.52 7.31 4.11
N GLU A 121 -10.32 7.85 4.32
CA GLU A 121 -10.22 9.27 4.61
C GLU A 121 -10.56 10.05 3.33
N ASP A 122 -11.62 10.86 3.38
CA ASP A 122 -12.02 11.78 2.32
C ASP A 122 -10.79 12.53 1.76
N VAL A 123 -10.49 12.30 0.47
CA VAL A 123 -9.40 12.99 -0.27
C VAL A 123 -9.59 14.51 -0.34
N ASP A 124 -10.82 15.00 -0.14
CA ASP A 124 -11.19 16.42 -0.18
C ASP A 124 -11.05 17.16 1.17
N ARG A 125 -10.74 16.46 2.25
CA ARG A 125 -10.34 17.14 3.48
C ARG A 125 -8.84 17.33 3.39
N ASP A 126 -8.40 18.59 3.44
CA ASP A 126 -6.99 19.02 3.59
C ASP A 126 -6.37 18.51 4.91
N VAL A 127 -6.45 17.20 5.18
CA VAL A 127 -5.75 16.51 6.24
C VAL A 127 -4.36 16.26 5.69
N VAL A 128 -3.56 17.33 5.73
CA VAL A 128 -2.11 17.22 5.59
C VAL A 128 -1.67 16.19 6.63
N CYS A 129 -0.99 15.15 6.17
CA CYS A 129 -0.29 14.23 7.05
C CYS A 129 0.79 15.00 7.80
N THR A 130 0.45 15.57 8.95
CA THR A 130 1.37 16.28 9.84
C THR A 130 2.27 15.32 10.58
#